data_AF-A0AAD7HX27-F1
#
_entry.id   AF-A0AAD7HX27-F1
#
_cell.length_a   1.000
_cell.length_b   1.000
_cell.length_c   1.000
_cell.angle_alpha   90.00
_cell.angle_beta   90.00
_cell.angle_gamma   90.00
#
_symmetry.space_group_name_H-M   'P 1'
#
loop_
_entity.id
_entity.type
_entity.pdbx_description
1 polymer ?
#
loop_
_entity_poly.entity_id
_entity_poly.type
_entity_poly.pdbx_seq_one_letter_code
_entity_poly.pdbx_strand_id
1 'polypeptide(L)'
;MFDCSLVFRWVFIPWLQKELDSCRDWVNNTAKRADRNKVLPHGVPTDMSEHPGDYGVLDFKIEVEKEAVDSVHALYGPKDHEIFQLVPPDFQAIITEMYVQLGQPPVTRESCRDIYLQLLGQFRNLDSVDNIPQNSEKD
;
A
#
# COMPACT_ATOMS: atom_id res chain seq x y z
N MET A 1 -0.74 -19.63 15.46
CA MET A 1 -2.12 -19.18 15.21
C MET A 1 -2.04 -17.83 14.54
N PHE A 2 -2.09 -17.81 13.20
CA PHE A 2 -2.03 -16.57 12.45
C PHE A 2 -3.40 -15.89 12.53
N ASP A 3 -3.40 -14.61 12.87
CA ASP A 3 -4.62 -13.84 13.11
C ASP A 3 -5.25 -13.42 11.76
N CYS A 4 -6.59 -13.33 11.70
CA CYS A 4 -7.34 -12.76 10.57
C CYS A 4 -6.82 -11.35 10.19
N SER A 5 -6.18 -10.68 11.15
CA SER A 5 -5.45 -9.42 10.94
C SER A 5 -4.40 -9.47 9.82
N LEU A 6 -3.69 -10.59 9.62
CA LEU A 6 -2.62 -10.66 8.61
C LEU A 6 -3.16 -10.70 7.17
N VAL A 7 -4.23 -11.48 6.94
CA VAL A 7 -4.93 -11.48 5.65
C VAL A 7 -5.49 -10.08 5.36
N PHE A 8 -6.03 -9.41 6.38
CA PHE A 8 -6.54 -8.05 6.24
C PHE A 8 -5.43 -7.07 5.85
N ARG A 9 -4.29 -7.08 6.57
CA ARG A 9 -3.14 -6.21 6.28
C ARG A 9 -2.66 -6.41 4.85
N TRP A 10 -2.52 -7.67 4.42
CA TRP A 10 -2.02 -8.01 3.09
C TRP A 10 -2.93 -7.52 1.96
N VAL A 11 -4.25 -7.60 2.11
CA VAL A 11 -5.20 -7.15 1.08
C VAL A 11 -5.42 -5.64 1.12
N PHE A 12 -5.77 -5.10 2.30
CA PHE A 12 -6.32 -3.75 2.39
C PHE A 12 -5.26 -2.66 2.43
N ILE A 13 -4.10 -2.89 3.05
CA ILE A 13 -3.09 -1.83 3.19
C ILE A 13 -2.50 -1.44 1.82
N PRO A 14 -2.06 -2.39 0.96
CA PRO A 14 -1.55 -2.04 -0.36
C PRO A 14 -2.61 -1.38 -1.26
N TRP A 15 -3.85 -1.87 -1.19
CA TRP A 15 -4.97 -1.26 -1.90
C TRP A 15 -5.23 0.18 -1.43
N LEU A 16 -5.32 0.40 -0.12
CA LEU A 16 -5.54 1.74 0.44
C LEU A 16 -4.39 2.69 0.09
N GLN A 17 -3.14 2.21 0.17
CA GLN A 17 -1.98 3.00 -0.23
C GLN A 17 -2.08 3.45 -1.69
N LYS A 18 -2.48 2.55 -2.60
CA LYS A 18 -2.71 2.88 -4.01
C LYS A 18 -3.82 3.93 -4.22
N GLU A 19 -4.90 3.86 -3.45
CA GLU A 19 -5.97 4.87 -3.49
C GLU A 19 -5.49 6.23 -2.97
N LEU A 20 -4.69 6.23 -1.90
CA LEU A 20 -4.09 7.44 -1.35
C LEU A 20 -3.09 8.08 -2.32
N ASP A 21 -2.26 7.28 -2.98
CA ASP A 21 -1.33 7.75 -4.01
C ASP A 21 -2.10 8.34 -5.21
N SER A 22 -3.16 7.67 -5.67
CA SER A 22 -4.03 8.20 -6.73
C SER A 22 -4.70 9.52 -6.32
N CYS A 23 -5.14 9.63 -5.07
CA CYS A 23 -5.71 10.86 -4.53
C CYS A 23 -4.68 11.98 -4.47
N ARG A 24 -3.46 11.71 -3.97
CA ARG A 24 -2.34 12.65 -3.97
C ARG A 24 -2.08 13.17 -5.38
N ASP A 25 -1.97 12.27 -6.34
CA ASP A 25 -1.65 12.61 -7.72
C ASP A 25 -2.79 13.44 -8.35
N TRP A 26 -4.05 13.07 -8.11
CA TRP A 26 -5.20 13.87 -8.55
C TRP A 26 -5.18 15.28 -7.94
N VAL A 27 -4.98 15.39 -6.62
CA VAL A 27 -4.99 16.67 -5.90
C VAL A 27 -3.86 17.58 -6.37
N ASN A 28 -2.67 17.02 -6.60
CA ASN A 28 -1.49 17.78 -7.02
C ASN A 28 -1.53 18.19 -8.49
N ASN A 29 -2.20 17.39 -9.34
CA ASN A 29 -2.30 17.65 -10.78
C ASN A 29 -3.60 18.35 -11.20
N THR A 30 -4.49 18.70 -10.26
CA THR A 30 -5.73 19.43 -10.56
C THR A 30 -5.65 20.87 -10.07
N ALA A 31 -5.94 21.81 -10.96
CA ALA A 31 -6.03 23.22 -10.63
C ALA A 31 -7.11 23.48 -9.56
N LYS A 32 -6.80 24.32 -8.58
CA LYS A 32 -7.75 24.59 -7.49
C LYS A 32 -8.91 25.43 -8.00
N ARG A 33 -10.13 25.06 -7.62
CA ARG A 33 -11.34 25.81 -7.94
C ARG A 33 -11.27 27.21 -7.33
N ALA A 34 -11.57 28.24 -8.13
CA ALA A 34 -11.62 29.60 -7.65
C ALA A 34 -12.63 29.77 -6.49
N ASP A 35 -12.21 30.49 -5.45
CA ASP A 35 -13.02 30.83 -4.28
C ASP A 35 -12.92 32.35 -4.06
N ARG A 36 -14.07 33.00 -3.82
CA ARG A 36 -14.11 34.47 -3.59
C ARG A 36 -13.58 34.86 -2.22
N ASN A 37 -13.55 33.94 -1.27
CA ASN A 37 -13.09 34.18 0.10
C ASN A 37 -11.62 33.82 0.31
N LYS A 38 -10.95 33.28 -0.71
CA LYS A 38 -9.58 32.75 -0.58
C LYS A 38 -8.74 33.07 -1.82
N VAL A 39 -7.57 33.64 -1.58
CA VAL A 39 -6.53 33.73 -2.62
C VAL A 39 -5.92 32.33 -2.78
N LEU A 40 -6.09 31.76 -3.98
CA LEU A 40 -5.56 30.45 -4.34
C LEU A 40 -4.46 30.59 -5.39
N PRO A 41 -3.46 29.71 -5.37
CA PRO A 41 -2.48 29.64 -6.45
C PRO A 41 -3.18 29.43 -7.80
N HIS A 42 -2.77 30.19 -8.81
CA HIS A 42 -3.31 30.07 -10.17
C HIS A 42 -2.68 28.86 -10.86
N GLY A 43 -3.47 27.84 -11.20
CA GLY A 43 -2.98 26.70 -11.99
C GLY A 43 -2.79 25.42 -11.18
N VAL A 44 -2.06 24.48 -11.78
CA VAL A 44 -1.86 23.12 -11.24
C VAL A 44 -0.70 23.14 -10.24
N PRO A 45 -0.86 22.62 -9.01
CA PRO A 45 0.20 22.63 -8.00
C PRO A 45 1.54 22.03 -8.45
N THR A 46 1.54 20.88 -9.12
CA THR A 46 2.77 20.26 -9.64
C THR A 46 3.48 21.19 -10.64
N ASP A 47 2.72 21.76 -11.58
CA ASP A 47 3.28 22.61 -12.62
C ASP A 47 3.80 23.94 -12.06
N MET A 48 3.06 24.58 -11.15
CA MET A 48 3.54 25.79 -10.46
C MET A 48 4.79 25.51 -9.63
N SER A 49 4.87 24.33 -9.03
CA SER A 49 6.06 23.88 -8.32
C SER A 49 7.24 23.79 -9.30
N GLU A 50 7.09 23.07 -10.41
CA GLU A 50 8.18 22.83 -11.37
C GLU A 50 8.60 24.08 -12.16
N HIS A 51 7.65 24.96 -12.49
CA HIS A 51 7.86 26.14 -13.34
C HIS A 51 7.35 27.43 -12.69
N PRO A 52 7.87 27.84 -11.52
CA PRO A 52 7.35 29.00 -10.77
C PRO A 52 7.45 30.32 -11.55
N GLY A 53 8.44 30.43 -12.46
CA GLY A 53 8.64 31.61 -13.32
C GLY A 53 7.46 31.90 -14.25
N ASP A 54 6.79 30.87 -14.77
CA ASP A 54 5.64 31.03 -15.68
C ASP A 54 4.41 31.60 -14.97
N TYR A 55 4.37 31.46 -13.65
CA TYR A 55 3.32 31.97 -12.77
C TYR A 55 3.70 33.29 -12.08
N GLY A 56 4.89 33.84 -12.37
CA GLY A 56 5.38 35.08 -11.76
C GLY A 56 5.57 34.97 -10.25
N VAL A 57 5.80 33.77 -9.72
CA VAL A 57 6.02 33.52 -8.29
C VAL A 57 7.50 33.28 -7.99
N LEU A 58 7.90 33.58 -6.75
CA LEU A 58 9.26 33.30 -6.27
C LEU A 58 9.38 31.83 -5.87
N ASP A 59 10.50 31.21 -6.23
CA ASP A 59 10.85 29.87 -5.79
C ASP A 59 11.66 29.91 -4.49
N PHE A 60 11.20 29.18 -3.48
CA PHE A 60 11.87 29.03 -2.18
C PHE A 60 12.25 27.57 -1.90
N LYS A 61 12.23 26.70 -2.91
CA LYS A 61 12.60 25.30 -2.74
C LYS A 61 14.05 25.16 -2.34
N ILE A 62 14.29 24.22 -1.43
CA ILE A 62 15.62 23.73 -1.11
C ILE A 62 15.76 22.43 -1.87
N GLU A 63 16.59 22.43 -2.91
CA GLU A 63 16.92 21.21 -3.62
C GLU A 63 17.77 20.31 -2.73
N VAL A 64 17.25 19.14 -2.42
CA VAL A 64 17.96 18.12 -1.67
C VAL A 64 18.45 17.08 -2.66
N GLU A 65 19.75 16.80 -2.65
CA GLU A 65 20.35 15.77 -3.46
C GLU A 65 19.74 14.40 -3.13
N LYS A 66 19.25 13.71 -4.15
CA LYS A 66 18.59 12.41 -3.98
C LYS A 66 19.53 11.39 -3.35
N GLU A 67 20.80 11.40 -3.74
CA GLU A 67 21.84 10.51 -3.22
C GLU A 67 22.04 10.70 -1.72
N ALA A 68 21.98 11.95 -1.24
CA ALA A 68 22.07 12.24 0.19
C ALA A 68 20.90 11.63 0.96
N VAL A 69 19.67 11.76 0.46
CA VAL A 69 18.48 11.15 1.08
C VAL A 69 18.56 9.63 1.06
N ASP A 70 18.96 9.04 -0.08
CA ASP A 70 19.11 7.60 -0.23
C ASP A 70 20.18 7.05 0.74
N SER A 71 21.28 7.79 0.97
CA SER A 71 22.31 7.42 1.94
C SER A 71 21.79 7.41 3.39
N VAL A 72 20.97 8.40 3.76
CA VAL A 72 20.33 8.48 5.09
C VAL A 72 19.32 7.34 5.26
N HIS A 73 18.52 7.05 4.22
CA HIS A 73 17.62 5.90 4.24
C HIS A 73 18.39 4.59 4.40
N ALA A 74 19.49 4.39 3.68
CA ALA A 74 20.31 3.17 3.83
C ALA A 74 20.91 3.05 5.25
N LEU A 75 21.30 4.17 5.86
CA LEU A 75 21.90 4.19 7.19
C LEU A 75 20.89 3.95 8.32
N TYR A 76 19.70 4.57 8.25
CA TYR A 76 18.74 4.58 9.35
C TYR A 76 17.50 3.70 9.11
N GLY A 77 17.20 3.36 7.86
CA GLY A 77 16.02 2.60 7.46
C GLY A 77 16.36 1.57 6.38
N PRO A 78 17.24 0.58 6.66
CA PRO A 78 17.57 -0.45 5.70
C PRO A 78 16.30 -1.14 5.21
N LYS A 79 16.20 -1.38 3.90
CA LYS A 79 14.98 -1.89 3.24
C LYS A 79 14.52 -3.24 3.81
N ASP A 80 15.45 -4.03 4.32
CA ASP A 80 15.21 -5.35 4.87
C ASP A 80 14.79 -5.33 6.35
N HIS A 81 14.62 -4.13 6.93
CA HIS A 81 14.20 -4.02 8.32
C HIS A 81 12.77 -4.55 8.51
N GLU A 82 12.58 -5.40 9.53
CA GLU A 82 11.30 -6.03 9.87
C GLU A 82 10.12 -5.05 10.04
N ILE A 83 10.37 -3.79 10.41
CA ILE A 83 9.31 -2.76 10.54
C ILE A 83 8.63 -2.45 9.20
N PHE A 84 9.32 -2.69 8.08
CA PHE A 84 8.78 -2.50 6.74
C PHE A 84 8.07 -3.75 6.21
N GLN A 85 8.13 -4.87 6.95
CA GLN A 85 7.39 -6.08 6.60
C GLN A 85 5.93 -5.91 7.03
N LEU A 86 5.05 -5.81 6.04
CA LEU A 86 3.62 -5.66 6.25
C LEU A 86 3.00 -6.88 6.98
N VAL A 87 3.50 -8.05 6.62
CA VAL A 87 3.20 -9.36 7.21
C VAL A 87 4.50 -10.17 7.28
N PRO A 88 4.60 -11.17 8.19
CA PRO A 88 5.78 -12.03 8.26
C PRO A 88 6.08 -12.72 6.93
N PRO A 89 7.36 -12.95 6.56
CA PRO A 89 7.75 -13.53 5.27
C PRO A 89 7.14 -14.92 5.02
N ASP A 90 7.06 -15.76 6.05
CA ASP A 90 6.47 -17.09 5.95
C ASP A 90 4.98 -17.01 5.57
N PHE A 91 4.26 -16.07 6.20
CA PHE A 91 2.86 -15.82 5.88
C PHE A 91 2.71 -15.20 4.48
N GLN A 92 3.60 -14.29 4.09
CA GLN A 92 3.63 -13.69 2.76
C GLN A 92 3.72 -14.76 1.67
N ALA A 93 4.57 -15.77 1.83
CA ALA A 93 4.71 -16.86 0.87
C ALA A 93 3.39 -17.63 0.71
N ILE A 94 2.76 -18.02 1.82
CA ILE A 94 1.51 -18.79 1.84
C ILE A 94 0.37 -18.00 1.19
N ILE A 95 0.16 -16.74 1.62
CA ILE A 95 -0.96 -15.92 1.11
C ILE A 95 -0.78 -15.57 -0.37
N THR A 96 0.47 -15.42 -0.83
CA THR A 96 0.77 -15.18 -2.25
C THR A 96 0.41 -16.40 -3.08
N GLU A 97 0.74 -17.61 -2.62
CA GLU A 97 0.36 -18.84 -3.31
C GLU A 97 -1.17 -19.00 -3.39
N MET A 98 -1.89 -18.75 -2.29
CA MET A 98 -3.36 -18.74 -2.29
C MET A 98 -3.94 -17.74 -3.29
N TYR A 99 -3.38 -16.53 -3.34
CA TYR A 99 -3.82 -15.49 -4.26
C TYR A 99 -3.53 -15.85 -5.73
N VAL A 100 -2.42 -16.55 -6.00
CA VAL A 100 -2.13 -17.12 -7.33
C VAL A 100 -3.18 -18.17 -7.69
N GLN A 101 -3.56 -19.06 -6.77
CA GLN A 101 -4.59 -20.07 -7.00
C GLN A 101 -5.99 -19.45 -7.27
N LEU A 102 -6.27 -18.27 -6.72
CA LEU A 102 -7.47 -17.48 -7.03
C LEU A 102 -7.42 -16.79 -8.40
N GLY A 103 -6.31 -16.91 -9.15
CA GLY A 103 -6.14 -16.28 -10.46
C GLY A 103 -5.71 -14.81 -10.42
N GLN A 104 -5.18 -14.36 -9.28
CA GLN A 104 -4.66 -12.99 -9.08
C GLN A 104 -5.67 -11.88 -9.46
N PRO A 105 -6.92 -11.94 -8.96
CA PRO A 105 -7.93 -10.96 -9.30
C PRO A 105 -7.51 -9.56 -8.82
N PRO A 106 -7.67 -8.49 -9.64
CA PRO A 106 -7.26 -7.15 -9.25
C PRO A 106 -7.99 -6.70 -7.99
N VAL A 107 -7.24 -6.17 -7.01
CA VAL A 107 -7.80 -5.62 -5.77
C VAL A 107 -8.27 -4.19 -6.04
N THR A 108 -9.59 -4.01 -6.14
CA THR A 108 -10.27 -2.72 -6.31
C THR A 108 -11.22 -2.49 -5.14
N ARG A 109 -11.87 -1.32 -5.10
CA ARG A 109 -12.88 -1.02 -4.08
C ARG A 109 -14.03 -2.04 -4.06
N GLU A 110 -14.40 -2.56 -5.22
CA GLU A 110 -15.51 -3.50 -5.39
C GLU A 110 -15.08 -4.94 -5.08
N SER A 111 -13.84 -5.31 -5.41
CA SER A 111 -13.35 -6.69 -5.27
C SER A 111 -12.59 -6.95 -3.97
N CYS A 112 -12.06 -5.93 -3.28
CA CYS A 112 -11.16 -6.11 -2.14
C CYS A 112 -11.78 -6.93 -1.01
N ARG A 113 -13.07 -6.70 -0.73
CA ARG A 113 -13.81 -7.44 0.29
C ARG A 113 -13.98 -8.91 -0.09
N ASP A 114 -14.31 -9.19 -1.34
CA ASP A 114 -14.56 -10.55 -1.80
C ASP A 114 -13.26 -11.36 -1.87
N ILE A 115 -12.18 -10.73 -2.34
CA ILE A 115 -10.83 -11.31 -2.32
C ILE A 115 -10.40 -11.63 -0.89
N TYR A 116 -10.60 -10.68 0.04
CA TYR A 116 -10.31 -10.90 1.46
C TYR A 116 -11.09 -12.08 2.02
N LEU A 117 -12.39 -12.18 1.77
CA LEU A 117 -13.23 -13.27 2.27
C LEU A 117 -12.83 -14.63 1.67
N GLN A 118 -12.45 -14.68 0.40
CA GLN A 118 -11.97 -15.90 -0.26
C GLN A 118 -10.65 -16.37 0.34
N LEU A 119 -9.67 -15.47 0.46
CA LEU A 119 -8.38 -15.78 1.07
C LEU A 119 -8.53 -16.19 2.53
N LEU A 120 -9.37 -15.49 3.29
CA LEU A 120 -9.65 -15.83 4.68
C LEU A 120 -10.31 -17.20 4.83
N GLY A 121 -11.23 -17.54 3.92
CA GLY A 121 -11.87 -18.86 3.88
C GLY A 121 -10.86 -19.98 3.62
N GLN A 122 -9.99 -19.83 2.61
CA GLN A 122 -8.92 -20.79 2.34
C GLN A 122 -7.96 -20.93 3.51
N PHE A 123 -7.58 -19.81 4.13
CA PHE A 123 -6.68 -19.79 5.27
C PHE A 123 -7.25 -20.57 6.48
N ARG A 124 -8.51 -20.32 6.83
CA ARG A 124 -9.19 -21.04 7.92
C ARG A 124 -9.33 -22.54 7.64
N ASN A 125 -9.51 -22.91 6.37
CA ASN A 125 -9.58 -24.31 5.98
C ASN A 125 -8.21 -25.01 6.15
N LEU A 126 -7.09 -24.35 5.82
CA LEU A 126 -5.76 -24.90 6.10
C LEU A 126 -5.53 -25.12 7.61
N ASP A 127 -5.84 -24.12 8.43
CA ASP A 127 -5.73 -24.24 9.90
C ASP A 127 -6.57 -25.40 10.46
N SER A 128 -7.71 -25.72 9.83
CA SER A 128 -8.59 -26.81 10.24
C SER A 128 -8.07 -28.20 9.84
N VAL A 129 -7.31 -28.31 8.75
CA VAL A 129 -6.75 -29.58 8.26
C VAL A 129 -5.53 -30.00 9.08
N ASP A 130 -4.71 -29.04 9.53
CA ASP A 130 -3.54 -29.31 10.39
C ASP A 130 -3.92 -29.69 11.84
N ASN A 131 -5.20 -29.52 12.23
CA ASN A 131 -5.72 -29.84 13.58
C ASN A 131 -6.45 -31.19 13.67
N ILE A 132 -6.36 -32.07 12.65
CA ILE A 132 -6.92 -33.43 12.76
C ILE A 132 -5.99 -34.26 13.66
N PRO A 133 -6.43 -34.72 14.85
CA PRO A 133 -5.64 -35.67 15.63
C PRO A 133 -5.44 -36.92 14.78
N GLN A 134 -4.18 -37.29 14.57
CA GLN A 134 -3.79 -38.59 14.06
C GLN A 134 -4.26 -39.63 15.09
N ASN A 135 -5.52 -40.07 14.99
CA ASN A 135 -5.96 -41.29 15.64
C ASN A 135 -5.20 -42.42 14.97
N SER A 136 -4.05 -42.78 15.56
CA SER A 136 -3.37 -44.03 15.30
C SER A 136 -4.26 -45.15 15.83
N GLU A 137 -5.18 -45.58 14.98
CA GLU A 137 -5.77 -46.90 15.04
C GLU A 137 -4.68 -47.89 14.60
N LYS A 138 -4.24 -48.75 15.52
CA LYS A 138 -3.69 -50.08 15.25
C LYS A 138 -3.58 -50.86 16.56
N ASP A 139 -4.59 -51.72 16.73
CA ASP A 139 -4.60 -53.07 17.31
C ASP A 139 -3.91 -53.34 18.67
#